data_AF-A0A2U1T424-F1
#
_entry.id   AF-A0A2U1T424-F1
#
_cell.length_a   1.000
_cell.length_b   1.000
_cell.length_c   1.000
_cell.angle_alpha   90.00
_cell.angle_beta   90.00
_cell.angle_gamma   90.00
#
_symmetry.space_group_name_H-M   'P 1'
#
loop_
_entity.id
_entity.type
_entity.pdbx_description
1 polymer ?
#
loop_
_entity_poly.entity_id
_entity_poly.type
_entity_poly.pdbx_seq_one_letter_code
_entity_poly.pdbx_strand_id
1 'polypeptide(L)'
;MLGVGIYFARRAGTSQDDYFKAGGRIPAWAAGFSIYATALSAITYMSTPEKAFLTDWAYAAGNLVIFAIVPILTAYYVPFFRKLNVATAYEYLEERFGVALRVVGSLLFVLYHFGRIAIVAYLPTLAITSVVDINPVLVAACVGILCIIYTFLG
;
A
#
# COMPACT_ATOMS: atom_id res chain seq x y z
N MET A 1 8.93 13.85 0.05
CA MET A 1 7.53 13.43 0.22
C MET A 1 6.57 14.60 0.18
N LEU A 2 6.60 15.54 1.14
CA LEU A 2 5.70 16.71 1.14
C LEU A 2 5.75 17.55 -0.14
N GLY A 3 6.93 17.85 -0.69
CA GLY A 3 7.06 18.61 -1.94
C GLY A 3 6.43 17.92 -3.14
N VAL A 4 6.46 16.58 -3.17
CA VAL A 4 5.79 15.79 -4.21
C VAL A 4 4.27 15.84 -4.03
N GLY A 5 3.78 15.72 -2.79
CA GLY A 5 2.36 15.88 -2.47
C GLY A 5 1.83 17.26 -2.90
N ILE A 6 2.53 18.35 -2.57
CA ILE A 6 2.15 19.71 -2.98
C ILE A 6 2.18 19.88 -4.50
N TYR A 7 3.18 19.29 -5.17
CA TYR A 7 3.30 19.36 -6.63
C TYR A 7 2.12 18.69 -7.34
N PHE A 8 1.73 17.50 -6.87
CA PHE A 8 0.60 16.77 -7.44
C PHE A 8 -0.75 17.32 -6.96
N ALA A 9 -0.86 17.89 -5.76
CA ALA A 9 -2.07 18.60 -5.30
C ALA A 9 -2.52 19.69 -6.28
N ARG A 10 -1.55 20.41 -6.86
CA ARG A 10 -1.82 21.49 -7.83
C ARG A 10 -2.15 20.99 -9.24
N ARG A 11 -1.97 19.70 -9.49
CA ARG A 11 -2.13 19.05 -10.81
C ARG A 11 -3.19 17.95 -10.80
N ALA A 12 -3.61 17.50 -9.62
CA ALA A 12 -4.70 16.58 -9.44
C ALA A 12 -5.99 17.30 -9.88
N GLY A 13 -6.80 16.61 -10.66
CA GLY A 13 -8.15 17.10 -10.96
C GLY A 13 -9.02 17.02 -9.70
N THR A 14 -10.14 17.73 -9.71
CA THR A 14 -11.09 17.76 -8.58
C THR A 14 -12.03 16.55 -8.56
N SER A 15 -11.93 15.65 -9.54
CA SER A 15 -12.80 14.48 -9.66
C SER A 15 -12.30 13.30 -8.83
N GLN A 16 -13.21 12.43 -8.39
CA GLN A 16 -12.84 11.18 -7.72
C GLN A 16 -11.97 10.27 -8.61
N ASP A 17 -12.19 10.29 -9.92
CA ASP A 17 -11.41 9.50 -10.88
C ASP A 17 -9.98 10.02 -11.01
N ASP A 18 -9.77 11.34 -10.92
CA ASP A 18 -8.43 11.93 -10.85
C ASP A 18 -7.72 11.58 -9.54
N TYR A 19 -8.43 11.55 -8.41
CA TYR A 19 -7.83 11.19 -7.13
C TYR A 19 -7.47 9.70 -7.05
N PHE A 20 -8.36 8.79 -7.46
CA PHE A 20 -8.13 7.35 -7.31
C PHE A 20 -7.44 6.69 -8.51
N LYS A 21 -7.64 7.19 -9.73
CA LYS A 21 -7.08 6.59 -10.95
C LYS A 21 -6.06 7.48 -11.66
N ALA A 22 -5.83 8.71 -11.16
CA ALA A 22 -4.97 9.70 -11.80
C ALA A 22 -5.32 9.93 -13.28
N GLY A 23 -6.60 9.76 -13.65
CA GLY A 23 -7.09 9.82 -15.02
C GLY A 23 -6.32 8.92 -16.01
N GLY A 24 -5.75 7.81 -15.54
CA GLY A 24 -4.98 6.88 -16.37
C GLY A 24 -3.60 7.39 -16.82
N ARG A 25 -3.08 8.48 -16.24
CA ARG A 25 -1.85 9.16 -16.66
C ARG A 25 -0.55 8.53 -16.12
N ILE A 26 -0.65 7.58 -15.19
CA ILE A 26 0.53 6.99 -14.54
C ILE A 26 1.18 5.95 -15.48
N PRO A 27 2.48 6.12 -15.84
CA PRO A 27 3.17 5.15 -16.69
C PRO A 27 3.39 3.83 -15.94
N ALA A 28 3.42 2.72 -16.67
CA ALA A 28 3.44 1.38 -16.09
C ALA A 28 4.62 1.13 -15.13
N TRP A 29 5.80 1.66 -15.42
CA TRP A 29 6.97 1.51 -14.56
C TRP A 29 6.79 2.21 -13.20
N ALA A 30 6.16 3.39 -13.17
CA ALA A 30 5.90 4.13 -11.95
C ALA A 30 4.84 3.43 -11.10
N ALA A 31 3.78 2.89 -11.74
CA ALA A 31 2.81 2.04 -11.08
C ALA A 31 3.46 0.78 -10.48
N GLY A 32 4.39 0.14 -11.21
CA GLY A 32 5.15 -1.02 -10.73
C GLY A 32 5.96 -0.71 -9.46
N PHE A 33 6.72 0.38 -9.45
CA PHE A 33 7.46 0.80 -8.24
C PHE A 33 6.52 1.15 -7.08
N SER A 34 5.38 1.77 -7.35
CA SER A 34 4.37 2.07 -6.31
C SER A 34 3.79 0.80 -5.68
N ILE A 35 3.47 -0.21 -6.48
CA ILE A 35 3.00 -1.51 -6.01
C ILE A 35 4.07 -2.18 -5.14
N TYR A 36 5.32 -2.19 -5.62
CA TYR A 36 6.44 -2.76 -4.86
C TYR A 36 6.68 -2.03 -3.53
N ALA A 37 6.69 -0.70 -3.54
CA ALA A 37 6.84 0.11 -2.34
C ALA A 37 5.67 -0.08 -1.35
N THR A 38 4.46 -0.33 -1.84
CA THR A 38 3.29 -0.64 -1.00
C THR A 38 3.42 -2.01 -0.33
N ALA A 39 3.99 -3.00 -1.05
CA ALA A 39 4.25 -4.33 -0.52
C ALA A 39 5.41 -4.33 0.50
N LEU A 40 6.46 -3.55 0.24
CA LEU A 40 7.63 -3.43 1.11
C LEU A 40 7.36 -2.44 2.25
N SER A 41 7.06 -2.99 3.43
CA SER A 41 6.72 -2.20 4.62
C SER A 41 7.78 -2.31 5.71
N ALA A 42 7.64 -1.52 6.78
CA ALA A 42 8.46 -1.64 7.98
C ALA A 42 8.46 -3.07 8.57
N ILE A 43 7.34 -3.78 8.44
CA ILE A 43 7.23 -5.20 8.82
C ILE A 43 8.26 -6.02 8.03
N THR A 44 8.24 -5.92 6.71
CA THR A 44 9.16 -6.66 5.83
C THR A 44 10.61 -6.28 6.11
N TYR A 45 10.88 -4.98 6.27
CA TYR A 45 12.21 -4.43 6.47
C TYR A 45 12.84 -4.90 7.79
N MET A 46 12.06 -5.00 8.86
CA MET A 46 12.56 -5.47 10.17
C MET A 46 12.56 -6.99 10.29
N SER A 47 11.47 -7.66 9.88
CA SER A 47 11.31 -9.10 10.08
C SER A 47 12.17 -9.97 9.16
N THR A 48 12.50 -9.50 7.95
CA THR A 48 13.28 -10.32 7.00
C THR A 48 14.73 -10.50 7.48
N PRO A 49 15.48 -9.43 7.85
CA PRO A 49 16.82 -9.59 8.40
C PRO A 49 16.82 -10.35 9.73
N GLU A 50 15.85 -10.09 10.62
CA GLU A 50 15.70 -10.79 11.89
C GLU A 50 15.55 -12.30 11.68
N LYS A 51 14.64 -12.73 10.79
CA LYS A 51 14.49 -14.15 10.46
C LYS A 51 15.73 -14.75 9.83
N ALA A 52 16.37 -14.06 8.89
CA ALA A 52 17.60 -14.55 8.28
C ALA A 52 18.74 -14.70 9.29
N PHE A 53 18.79 -13.82 10.30
CA PHE A 53 19.77 -13.88 11.38
C PHE A 53 19.50 -15.03 12.36
N LEU A 54 18.23 -15.25 12.74
CA LEU A 54 17.84 -16.26 13.72
C LEU A 54 17.70 -17.67 13.14
N THR A 55 17.35 -17.79 11.86
CA THR A 55 17.09 -19.09 11.21
C THR A 55 17.91 -19.26 9.94
N ASP A 56 17.34 -18.90 8.78
CA ASP A 56 17.85 -19.22 7.46
C ASP A 56 17.22 -18.29 6.40
N TRP A 57 17.54 -18.57 5.13
CA TRP A 57 17.11 -17.77 3.98
C TRP A 57 15.83 -18.28 3.32
N ALA A 58 15.11 -19.24 3.90
CA ALA A 58 13.90 -19.80 3.31
C ALA A 58 12.83 -18.72 3.08
N TYR A 59 12.80 -17.68 3.91
CA TYR A 59 11.89 -16.53 3.73
C TYR A 59 12.17 -15.74 2.44
N ALA A 60 13.41 -15.74 1.94
CA ALA A 60 13.78 -15.11 0.68
C ALA A 60 13.19 -15.85 -0.53
N ALA A 61 13.05 -17.18 -0.46
CA ALA A 61 12.43 -17.97 -1.52
C ALA A 61 10.97 -17.55 -1.79
N GLY A 62 10.23 -17.19 -0.73
CA GLY A 62 8.87 -16.66 -0.86
C GLY A 62 8.79 -15.37 -1.68
N ASN A 63 9.81 -14.50 -1.59
CA ASN A 63 9.87 -13.28 -2.38
C ASN A 63 10.13 -13.56 -3.87
N LEU A 64 10.88 -14.62 -4.20
CA LEU A 64 11.17 -14.99 -5.59
C LEU A 64 9.93 -15.49 -6.35
N VAL A 65 8.91 -15.98 -5.64
CA VAL A 65 7.65 -16.42 -6.24
C VAL A 65 6.95 -15.30 -7.02
N ILE A 66 7.23 -14.03 -6.69
CA ILE A 66 6.66 -12.89 -7.41
C ILE A 66 7.01 -12.90 -8.90
N PHE A 67 8.21 -13.38 -9.27
CA PHE A 67 8.62 -13.49 -10.68
C PHE A 67 7.76 -14.49 -11.46
N ALA A 68 7.25 -15.53 -10.81
CA ALA A 68 6.34 -16.50 -11.41
C ALA A 68 4.89 -15.99 -11.46
N ILE A 69 4.44 -15.28 -10.42
CA ILE A 69 3.06 -14.82 -10.31
C ILE A 69 2.78 -13.57 -11.16
N VAL A 70 3.73 -12.63 -11.27
CA VAL A 70 3.51 -11.36 -11.98
C VAL A 70 3.07 -11.56 -13.44
N PRO A 71 3.69 -12.43 -14.25
CA PRO A 71 3.23 -12.70 -15.62
C PRO A 71 1.75 -13.12 -15.66
N ILE A 72 1.32 -14.01 -14.75
CA ILE A 72 -0.07 -14.48 -14.64
C ILE A 72 -1.00 -13.31 -14.29
N LEU A 73 -0.66 -12.51 -13.28
CA LEU A 73 -1.47 -11.35 -12.89
C LEU A 73 -1.59 -10.34 -14.02
N THR A 74 -0.49 -10.04 -14.72
CA THR A 74 -0.48 -9.06 -15.82
C THR A 74 -1.21 -9.57 -17.07
N ALA A 75 -1.18 -10.87 -17.35
CA ALA A 75 -1.82 -11.45 -18.53
C ALA A 75 -3.32 -11.68 -18.34
N TYR A 76 -3.77 -12.02 -17.12
CA TYR A 76 -5.16 -12.43 -16.88
C TYR A 76 -5.95 -11.46 -15.99
N TYR A 77 -5.40 -11.08 -14.84
CA TYR A 77 -6.13 -10.27 -13.85
C TYR A 77 -6.19 -8.80 -14.21
N VAL A 78 -5.09 -8.22 -14.69
CA VAL A 78 -5.06 -6.80 -15.09
C VAL A 78 -6.04 -6.51 -16.24
N PRO A 79 -6.09 -7.29 -17.34
CA PRO A 79 -7.08 -7.07 -18.40
C PRO A 79 -8.51 -7.29 -17.93
N PHE A 80 -8.73 -8.27 -17.04
CA PHE A 80 -10.04 -8.53 -16.45
C PHE A 80 -10.59 -7.31 -15.70
N PHE A 81 -9.83 -6.76 -14.75
CA PHE A 81 -10.28 -5.59 -13.98
C PHE A 81 -10.36 -4.31 -14.82
N ARG A 82 -9.49 -4.16 -15.84
CA ARG A 82 -9.58 -3.02 -16.77
C ARG A 82 -10.87 -3.02 -17.60
N LYS A 83 -11.37 -4.20 -17.99
CA LYS A 83 -12.64 -4.31 -18.73
C LYS A 83 -13.87 -3.96 -17.90
N LEU A 84 -13.81 -4.21 -16.59
CA LEU A 84 -14.91 -3.89 -15.67
C LEU A 84 -15.03 -2.38 -15.39
N ASN A 85 -13.98 -1.59 -15.66
CA ASN A 85 -13.92 -0.14 -15.39
C ASN A 85 -14.34 0.26 -13.97
N VAL A 86 -14.05 -0.62 -13.00
CA VAL A 86 -14.39 -0.42 -11.59
C VAL A 86 -13.39 0.50 -10.90
N ALA A 87 -13.84 1.26 -9.91
CA ALA A 87 -12.97 2.08 -9.07
C ALA A 87 -12.26 1.23 -8.00
N THR A 88 -12.92 0.16 -7.54
CA THR A 88 -12.40 -0.77 -6.52
C THR A 88 -12.48 -2.21 -7.00
N ALA A 89 -11.56 -3.06 -6.53
CA ALA A 89 -11.63 -4.50 -6.81
C ALA A 89 -12.90 -5.15 -6.22
N TYR A 90 -13.53 -4.54 -5.21
CA TYR A 90 -14.72 -5.06 -4.53
C TYR A 90 -16.01 -4.82 -5.31
N GLU A 91 -16.05 -3.85 -6.23
CA GLU A 91 -17.18 -3.69 -7.15
C GLU A 91 -17.41 -4.94 -8.00
N TYR A 92 -16.35 -5.67 -8.35
CA TYR A 92 -16.50 -6.97 -9.00
C TYR A 92 -17.34 -7.96 -8.18
N LEU A 93 -17.24 -7.91 -6.84
CA LEU A 93 -18.06 -8.78 -5.99
C LEU A 93 -19.54 -8.43 -6.07
N GLU A 94 -19.88 -7.16 -6.27
CA GLU A 94 -21.26 -6.75 -6.49
C GLU A 94 -21.78 -7.26 -7.82
N GLU A 95 -21.03 -7.03 -8.91
CA GLU A 95 -21.38 -7.52 -10.24
C GLU A 95 -21.56 -9.03 -10.29
N ARG A 96 -20.77 -9.78 -9.51
CA ARG A 96 -20.77 -11.24 -9.54
C ARG A 96 -21.70 -11.91 -8.53
N PHE A 97 -21.85 -11.32 -7.35
CA PHE A 97 -22.48 -11.95 -6.17
C PHE A 97 -23.46 -11.03 -5.41
N GLY A 98 -23.57 -9.75 -5.79
CA GLY A 98 -24.46 -8.77 -5.18
C GLY A 98 -23.81 -7.88 -4.11
N VAL A 99 -24.51 -6.79 -3.77
CA VAL A 99 -24.05 -5.71 -2.87
C VAL A 99 -23.52 -6.21 -1.53
N ALA A 100 -24.15 -7.24 -0.95
CA ALA A 100 -23.74 -7.77 0.35
C ALA A 100 -22.26 -8.19 0.38
N LEU A 101 -21.79 -8.87 -0.68
CA LEU A 101 -20.41 -9.35 -0.78
C LEU A 101 -19.43 -8.20 -1.03
N ARG A 102 -19.82 -7.17 -1.79
CA ARG A 102 -19.01 -5.94 -1.92
C ARG A 102 -18.82 -5.26 -0.57
N VAL A 103 -19.89 -5.10 0.20
CA VAL A 103 -19.84 -4.43 1.51
C VAL A 103 -18.95 -5.21 2.47
N VAL A 104 -19.15 -6.53 2.59
CA VAL A 104 -18.33 -7.39 3.46
C VAL A 104 -16.86 -7.33 3.04
N GLY A 105 -16.55 -7.49 1.74
CA GLY A 105 -15.18 -7.43 1.23
C GLY A 105 -14.50 -6.09 1.50
N SER A 106 -15.24 -4.99 1.28
CA SER A 106 -14.74 -3.63 1.52
C SER A 106 -14.48 -3.37 3.01
N LEU A 107 -15.40 -3.79 3.90
CA LEU A 107 -15.25 -3.64 5.35
C LEU A 107 -14.06 -4.43 5.89
N LEU A 108 -13.89 -5.69 5.46
CA LEU A 108 -12.75 -6.52 5.86
C LEU A 108 -11.43 -5.90 5.40
N PHE A 109 -11.38 -5.35 4.19
CA PHE A 109 -10.19 -4.66 3.68
C PHE A 109 -9.83 -3.43 4.52
N VAL A 110 -10.83 -2.60 4.84
CA VAL A 110 -10.64 -1.39 5.66
C VAL A 110 -10.17 -1.78 7.06
N LEU A 111 -10.82 -2.75 7.70
CA LEU A 111 -10.45 -3.23 9.03
C LEU A 111 -9.03 -3.79 9.08
N TYR A 112 -8.66 -4.60 8.08
CA TYR A 112 -7.30 -5.12 7.94
C TYR A 112 -6.29 -3.97 7.79
N HIS A 113 -6.58 -2.96 6.97
CA HIS A 113 -5.68 -1.83 6.75
C HIS A 113 -5.53 -0.94 7.98
N PHE A 114 -6.57 -0.76 8.79
CA PHE A 114 -6.44 -0.07 10.08
C PHE A 114 -5.39 -0.74 10.98
N GLY A 115 -5.47 -2.06 11.15
CA GLY A 115 -4.49 -2.82 11.93
C GLY A 115 -3.08 -2.75 11.31
N ARG A 116 -2.99 -2.92 9.98
CA ARG A 116 -1.70 -2.84 9.27
C ARG A 116 -1.03 -1.49 9.46
N ILE A 117 -1.75 -0.37 9.31
CA ILE A 117 -1.19 0.98 9.44
C ILE A 117 -0.65 1.21 10.86
N ALA A 118 -1.38 0.74 11.89
CA ALA A 118 -0.91 0.84 13.27
C ALA A 118 0.44 0.10 13.48
N ILE A 119 0.56 -1.12 12.97
CA ILE A 119 1.81 -1.90 13.06
C ILE A 119 2.94 -1.24 12.27
N VAL A 120 2.66 -0.80 11.05
CA VAL A 120 3.65 -0.16 10.16
C VAL A 120 4.13 1.18 10.71
N ALA A 121 3.32 1.91 11.48
CA ALA A 121 3.75 3.12 12.17
C ALA A 121 4.51 2.82 13.48
N TYR A 122 4.12 1.76 14.19
CA TYR A 122 4.73 1.35 15.45
C TYR A 122 6.15 0.83 15.27
N LEU A 123 6.40 -0.02 14.28
CA LEU A 123 7.71 -0.66 14.07
C LEU A 123 8.87 0.33 13.86
N PRO A 124 8.78 1.35 12.98
CA PRO A 124 9.80 2.38 12.86
C PRO A 124 9.96 3.22 14.12
N THR A 125 8.86 3.49 14.83
CA THR A 125 8.89 4.22 16.11
C THR A 125 9.75 3.46 17.11
N LEU A 126 9.49 2.15 17.26
CA LEU A 126 10.27 1.26 18.13
C LEU A 126 11.75 1.22 17.72
N ALA A 127 12.03 1.14 16.42
CA ALA A 127 13.40 1.12 15.90
C ALA A 127 14.16 2.43 16.14
N ILE A 128 13.50 3.59 16.08
CA ILE A 128 14.14 4.90 16.35
C ILE A 128 14.39 5.05 17.85
N THR A 129 13.42 4.70 18.69
CA THR A 129 13.50 4.89 20.14
C THR A 129 14.45 3.91 20.84
N SER A 130 14.92 2.87 20.14
CA SER A 130 15.94 1.95 20.67
C SER A 130 17.36 2.51 20.58
N VAL A 131 17.59 3.51 19.72
CA VAL A 131 18.90 4.12 19.48
C VAL A 131 18.95 5.61 19.83
N VAL A 132 17.81 6.26 19.99
CA VAL A 132 17.68 7.67 20.40
C VAL A 132 16.68 7.78 21.55
N ASP A 133 17.06 8.51 22.60
CA ASP A 133 16.16 8.83 23.71
C ASP A 133 15.21 9.99 23.32
N ILE A 134 14.11 9.64 22.66
CA ILE A 134 13.05 10.55 22.23
C ILE A 134 11.69 9.98 22.60
N ASN A 135 10.73 10.84 22.91
CA ASN A 135 9.37 10.42 23.22
C ASN A 135 8.76 9.63 22.03
N PRO A 136 8.38 8.34 22.21
CA PRO A 136 7.82 7.51 21.14
C PRO A 136 6.53 8.08 20.54
N VAL A 137 5.71 8.75 21.37
CA VAL A 137 4.46 9.39 20.91
C VAL A 137 4.77 10.52 19.93
N LEU A 138 5.83 11.29 20.16
CA LEU A 138 6.23 12.36 19.26
C LEU A 138 6.69 11.80 17.91
N VAL A 139 7.51 10.74 17.91
CA VAL A 139 7.96 10.08 16.68
C VAL A 139 6.77 9.53 15.89
N ALA A 140 5.87 8.79 16.55
CA ALA A 140 4.68 8.24 15.92
C ALA A 140 3.77 9.35 15.36
N ALA A 141 3.55 10.43 16.11
CA ALA A 141 2.75 11.56 15.67
C ALA A 141 3.38 12.27 14.46
N CYS A 142 4.69 12.51 14.47
CA CYS A 142 5.39 13.11 13.33
C CYS A 142 5.26 12.26 12.07
N VAL A 143 5.52 10.95 12.16
CA VAL A 143 5.37 10.03 11.01
C VAL A 143 3.93 10.02 10.52
N GLY A 144 2.95 9.86 11.42
CA GLY A 144 1.54 9.81 11.07
C GLY A 144 1.03 11.09 10.41
N ILE A 145 1.30 12.26 11.01
CA ILE A 145 0.86 13.56 10.49
C ILE A 145 1.48 13.84 9.12
N LEU A 146 2.78 13.60 8.95
CA LEU A 146 3.44 13.80 7.66
C LEU A 146 2.84 12.89 6.58
N CYS A 147 2.57 11.62 6.92
CA CYS A 147 1.90 10.66 6.04
C CYS A 147 0.51 11.11 5.62
N ILE A 148 -0.31 11.55 6.58
CA ILE A 148 -1.65 12.08 6.31
C ILE A 148 -1.56 13.29 5.38
N ILE A 149 -0.68 14.25 5.67
CA ILE A 149 -0.57 15.48 4.87
C ILE A 149 -0.20 15.18 3.42
N TYR A 150 0.87 14.42 3.16
CA TYR A 150 1.28 14.21 1.77
C TYR A 150 0.31 13.31 0.99
N THR A 151 -0.39 12.39 1.66
CA THR A 151 -1.37 11.48 1.04
C THR A 151 -2.71 12.17 0.79
N PHE A 152 -3.08 13.13 1.64
CA PHE A 152 -4.29 13.91 1.45
C PHE A 152 -4.12 14.98 0.37
N LEU A 153 -2.92 15.59 0.29
CA LEU A 153 -2.64 16.64 -0.68
C LEU A 153 -2.42 16.08 -2.09
N GLY A 154 -1.60 15.04 -2.23
CA GLY A 154 -1.28 14.42 -3.53
C GLY A 154 -2.28 13.35 -3.91
#